data_AF-A0A3A3GFL4-F1
#
_entry.id   AF-A0A3A3GFL4-F1
#
_cell.length_a   1.000
_cell.length_b   1.000
_cell.length_c   1.000
_cell.angle_alpha   90.00
_cell.angle_beta   90.00
_cell.angle_gamma   90.00
#
_symmetry.space_group_name_H-M   'P 1'
#
loop_
_entity.id
_entity.type
_entity.pdbx_description
1 polymer ?
#
loop_
_entity_poly.entity_id
_entity_poly.type
_entity_poly.pdbx_seq_one_letter_code
_entity_poly.pdbx_strand_id
1 'polypeptide(L)'
;MEIERPDGAETGGTWLFPYPPAKEPKLLPPIALAYMGDAVYEMAIRQYLISLPNHRPHVLHRQATRYVSAKSQARALGRLVLQLTQEEADIVRQGRNAKSAVPKSANVNEYRQATALEALFGYLYLSGRGDRIRELAEIVVQVPEEEQAPAQTDQPGKPEALAPAERPEKRS
;
A
#
# COMPACT_ATOMS: atom_id res chain seq x y z
N MET A 1 -6.59 27.37 8.69
CA MET A 1 -6.89 28.20 7.52
C MET A 1 -8.01 27.51 6.78
N GLU A 2 -9.23 27.96 6.99
CA GLU A 2 -10.41 27.44 6.30
C GLU A 2 -10.40 28.01 4.89
N ILE A 3 -10.26 27.15 3.89
CA ILE A 3 -10.35 27.55 2.48
C ILE A 3 -11.84 27.47 2.12
N GLU A 4 -12.58 28.53 2.38
CA GLU A 4 -13.92 28.71 1.81
C GLU A 4 -13.79 29.09 0.33
N ARG A 5 -14.58 28.44 -0.52
CA ARG A 5 -14.68 28.72 -1.96
C ARG A 5 -16.00 29.47 -2.27
N PRO A 6 -16.03 30.28 -3.35
CA PRO A 6 -17.06 31.30 -3.58
C PRO A 6 -18.40 30.76 -4.12
N ASP A 7 -18.61 29.45 -4.16
CA ASP A 7 -19.67 28.78 -4.91
C ASP A 7 -20.63 27.92 -4.06
N GLY A 8 -20.48 27.88 -2.72
CA GLY A 8 -21.54 27.44 -1.81
C GLY A 8 -22.05 25.99 -1.93
N ALA A 9 -21.29 25.09 -2.56
CA ALA A 9 -21.67 23.68 -2.69
C ALA A 9 -21.25 22.86 -1.46
N GLU A 10 -22.21 22.23 -0.79
CA GLU A 10 -21.96 21.36 0.36
C GLU A 10 -21.21 20.07 -0.03
N THR A 11 -20.10 19.83 0.68
CA THR A 11 -19.35 18.58 0.91
C THR A 11 -19.67 17.37 0.01
N GLY A 12 -19.14 17.36 -1.21
CA GLY A 12 -19.11 16.16 -2.06
C GLY A 12 -17.77 15.41 -2.06
N GLY A 13 -16.72 15.93 -1.44
CA GLY A 13 -15.37 15.34 -1.48
C GLY A 13 -15.20 14.09 -0.61
N THR A 14 -14.06 13.40 -0.76
CA THR A 14 -13.58 12.54 0.33
C THR A 14 -13.13 13.42 1.51
N TRP A 15 -12.88 12.81 2.68
CA TRP A 15 -12.38 13.55 3.85
C TRP A 15 -10.99 14.16 3.65
N LEU A 16 -10.30 13.81 2.56
CA LEU A 16 -8.94 14.26 2.25
C LEU A 16 -8.89 15.18 1.03
N PHE A 17 -9.68 14.92 -0.02
CA PHE A 17 -9.68 15.70 -1.25
C PHE A 17 -11.10 16.06 -1.71
N PRO A 18 -11.32 17.25 -2.32
CA PRO A 18 -12.65 17.74 -2.69
C PRO A 18 -13.18 17.13 -4.00
N TYR A 19 -12.87 15.85 -4.28
CA TYR A 19 -13.21 15.17 -5.54
C TYR A 19 -14.10 13.94 -5.28
N PRO A 20 -15.44 14.08 -5.35
CA PRO A 20 -16.34 12.94 -5.25
C PRO A 20 -16.08 11.91 -6.35
N PRO A 21 -16.32 10.61 -6.08
CA PRO A 21 -16.52 9.66 -7.16
C PRO A 21 -17.81 9.98 -7.94
N ALA A 22 -17.81 9.75 -9.26
CA ALA A 22 -18.96 10.03 -10.12
C ALA A 22 -20.19 9.13 -9.87
N LYS A 23 -20.03 8.05 -9.09
CA LYS A 23 -21.07 7.10 -8.68
C LYS A 23 -20.82 6.71 -7.22
N GLU A 24 -21.83 6.18 -6.56
CA GLU A 24 -21.65 5.56 -5.24
C GLU A 24 -20.50 4.53 -5.28
N PRO A 25 -19.59 4.52 -4.28
CA PRO A 25 -18.40 3.66 -4.29
C PRO A 25 -18.69 2.18 -4.55
N LYS A 26 -19.78 1.63 -3.98
CA LYS A 26 -20.19 0.23 -4.16
C LYS A 26 -20.59 -0.13 -5.61
N LEU A 27 -20.86 0.88 -6.45
CA LEU A 27 -21.24 0.72 -7.86
C LEU A 27 -20.07 0.96 -8.82
N LEU A 28 -18.88 1.33 -8.30
CA LEU A 28 -17.69 1.51 -9.11
C LEU A 28 -17.15 0.15 -9.57
N PRO A 29 -16.55 0.09 -10.78
CA PRO A 29 -15.85 -1.11 -11.23
C PRO A 29 -14.76 -1.51 -10.23
N PRO A 30 -14.60 -2.80 -9.88
CA PRO A 30 -13.60 -3.24 -8.91
C PRO A 30 -12.17 -2.83 -9.27
N ILE A 31 -11.85 -2.74 -10.57
CA ILE A 31 -10.53 -2.29 -11.03
C ILE A 31 -10.28 -0.81 -10.74
N ALA A 32 -11.32 0.03 -10.76
CA ALA A 32 -11.23 1.45 -10.42
C ALA A 32 -11.08 1.63 -8.91
N LEU A 33 -11.77 0.80 -8.11
CA LEU A 33 -11.57 0.75 -6.66
C LEU A 33 -10.14 0.33 -6.33
N ALA A 34 -9.63 -0.73 -6.97
CA ALA A 34 -8.27 -1.21 -6.76
C ALA A 34 -7.21 -0.15 -7.12
N TYR A 35 -7.42 0.58 -8.23
CA TYR A 35 -6.55 1.68 -8.61
C TYR A 35 -6.39 2.74 -7.51
N MET A 36 -7.50 3.15 -6.87
CA MET A 36 -7.42 4.09 -5.73
C MET A 36 -6.84 3.43 -4.49
N GLY A 37 -7.24 2.19 -4.21
CA GLY A 37 -6.86 1.48 -3.01
C GLY A 37 -5.40 1.06 -2.95
N ASP A 38 -4.73 0.84 -4.08
CA ASP A 38 -3.28 0.66 -4.16
C ASP A 38 -2.55 1.86 -3.51
N ALA A 39 -2.92 3.08 -3.90
CA ALA A 39 -2.33 4.29 -3.32
C ALA A 39 -2.67 4.47 -1.84
N VAL A 40 -3.91 4.17 -1.44
CA VAL A 40 -4.36 4.28 -0.04
C VAL A 40 -3.63 3.27 0.86
N TYR A 41 -3.50 2.03 0.40
CA TYR A 41 -2.79 0.98 1.11
C TYR A 41 -1.29 1.28 1.20
N GLU A 42 -0.67 1.66 0.09
CA GLU A 42 0.74 2.09 0.04
C GLU A 42 1.00 3.25 1.02
N MET A 43 0.11 4.24 1.08
CA MET A 43 0.22 5.36 2.01
C MET A 43 0.16 4.89 3.48
N ALA A 44 -0.79 4.02 3.82
CA ALA A 44 -0.92 3.48 5.18
C ALA A 44 0.35 2.72 5.61
N ILE A 45 0.88 1.87 4.74
CA ILE A 45 2.12 1.13 5.00
C ILE A 45 3.31 2.08 5.14
N ARG A 46 3.47 3.06 4.23
CA ARG A 46 4.57 4.02 4.31
C ARG A 46 4.51 4.84 5.60
N GLN A 47 3.32 5.27 6.01
CA GLN A 47 3.13 5.99 7.27
C GLN A 47 3.53 5.13 8.48
N TYR A 48 3.13 3.85 8.50
CA TYR A 48 3.60 2.91 9.51
C TYR A 48 5.12 2.76 9.52
N LEU A 49 5.77 2.55 8.37
CA LEU A 49 7.22 2.40 8.31
C LEU A 49 7.98 3.66 8.72
N ILE A 50 7.45 4.85 8.42
CA ILE A 50 8.00 6.13 8.89
C ILE A 50 7.83 6.28 10.42
N SER A 51 6.84 5.65 11.04
CA SER A 51 6.71 5.65 12.51
C SER A 51 7.78 4.81 13.21
N LEU A 52 8.49 3.93 12.48
CA LEU A 52 9.58 3.10 13.02
C LEU A 52 10.92 3.86 13.03
N PRO A 53 11.92 3.46 13.83
CA PRO A 53 13.12 4.28 14.06
C PRO A 53 14.14 4.35 12.90
N ASN A 54 14.06 3.51 11.85
CA ASN A 54 15.08 3.43 10.80
C ASN A 54 14.56 3.85 9.42
N HIS A 55 14.87 5.08 9.03
CA HIS A 55 14.39 5.69 7.77
C HIS A 55 15.39 5.66 6.62
N ARG A 56 16.46 4.85 6.68
CA ARG A 56 17.40 4.76 5.56
C ARG A 56 16.65 4.32 4.29
N PRO A 57 16.82 4.96 3.12
CA PRO A 57 16.00 4.68 1.93
C PRO A 57 15.94 3.20 1.52
N HIS A 58 17.07 2.49 1.56
CA HIS A 58 17.12 1.05 1.25
C HIS A 58 16.37 0.19 2.27
N VAL A 59 16.31 0.62 3.55
CA VAL A 59 15.55 -0.06 4.60
C VAL A 59 14.06 0.14 4.38
N LEU A 60 13.63 1.38 4.16
CA LEU A 60 12.23 1.70 3.89
C LEU A 60 11.71 0.97 2.66
N HIS A 61 12.48 0.98 1.56
CA HIS A 61 12.10 0.25 0.36
C HIS A 61 11.97 -1.26 0.62
N ARG A 62 12.98 -1.87 1.27
CA ARG A 62 12.94 -3.31 1.60
C ARG A 62 11.77 -3.66 2.50
N GLN A 63 11.47 -2.82 3.49
CA GLN A 63 10.36 -3.03 4.40
C GLN A 63 9.01 -2.86 3.69
N ALA A 64 8.85 -1.82 2.87
CA ALA A 64 7.62 -1.59 2.10
C ALA A 64 7.27 -2.80 1.23
N THR A 65 8.24 -3.34 0.49
CA THR A 65 8.04 -4.54 -0.36
C THR A 65 7.47 -5.74 0.41
N ARG A 66 7.77 -5.87 1.72
CA ARG A 66 7.23 -6.95 2.56
C ARG A 66 5.73 -6.81 2.84
N TYR A 67 5.15 -5.63 2.64
CA TYR A 67 3.71 -5.38 2.84
C TYR A 67 2.96 -5.21 1.52
N VAL A 68 3.61 -4.63 0.50
CA VAL A 68 2.93 -4.15 -0.71
C VAL A 68 3.07 -5.11 -1.91
N SER A 69 3.89 -6.15 -1.82
CA SER A 69 3.93 -7.20 -2.85
C SER A 69 2.60 -7.95 -2.96
N ALA A 70 2.24 -8.43 -4.15
CA ALA A 70 0.99 -9.18 -4.36
C ALA A 70 0.84 -10.38 -3.41
N LYS A 71 1.94 -11.10 -3.15
CA LYS A 71 1.98 -12.20 -2.18
C LYS A 71 1.70 -11.73 -0.75
N SER A 72 2.30 -10.61 -0.34
CA SER A 72 2.09 -10.02 0.98
C SER A 72 0.67 -9.52 1.15
N GLN A 73 0.12 -8.86 0.14
CA GLN A 73 -1.27 -8.40 0.13
C GLN A 73 -2.25 -9.57 0.18
N ALA A 74 -1.98 -10.67 -0.53
CA ALA A 74 -2.79 -11.88 -0.45
C ALA A 74 -2.84 -12.47 0.97
N ARG A 75 -1.70 -12.49 1.67
CA ARG A 75 -1.63 -12.90 3.09
C ARG A 75 -2.37 -11.93 4.00
N ALA A 76 -2.20 -10.63 3.79
CA ALA A 76 -2.90 -9.59 4.52
C ALA A 76 -4.43 -9.75 4.41
N LEU A 77 -4.95 -9.94 3.20
CA LEU A 77 -6.37 -10.20 2.99
C LEU A 77 -6.85 -11.47 3.71
N GLY A 78 -6.04 -12.52 3.74
CA GLY A 78 -6.32 -13.74 4.51
C GLY A 78 -6.50 -13.48 6.01
N ARG A 79 -5.76 -12.54 6.59
CA ARG A 79 -5.93 -12.12 8.00
C ARG A 79 -7.20 -11.31 8.22
N LEU A 80 -7.57 -10.48 7.24
CA LEU A 80 -8.72 -9.59 7.37
C LEU A 80 -10.06 -10.30 7.20
N VAL A 81 -10.12 -11.43 6.49
CA VAL A 81 -11.39 -12.03 6.01
C VAL A 81 -12.44 -12.27 7.11
N LEU A 82 -12.02 -12.62 8.33
CA LEU A 82 -12.93 -12.88 9.45
C LEU A 82 -13.40 -11.60 10.17
N GLN A 83 -12.74 -10.48 9.91
CA GLN A 83 -13.06 -9.17 10.47
C GLN A 83 -13.97 -8.36 9.55
N LEU A 84 -14.17 -8.79 8.31
CA LEU A 84 -14.94 -8.05 7.32
C LEU A 84 -16.44 -8.12 7.61
N THR A 85 -17.10 -6.99 7.44
CA THR A 85 -18.56 -6.94 7.31
C THR A 85 -19.01 -7.63 6.01
N GLN A 86 -20.29 -7.96 5.92
CA GLN A 86 -20.85 -8.57 4.70
C GLN A 86 -20.63 -7.70 3.46
N GLU A 87 -20.78 -6.37 3.60
CA GLU A 87 -20.57 -5.41 2.51
C GLU A 87 -19.10 -5.42 2.04
N GLU A 88 -18.15 -5.38 2.97
CA GLU A 88 -16.71 -5.42 2.68
C GLU A 88 -16.31 -6.76 2.04
N ALA A 89 -16.85 -7.87 2.52
CA ALA A 89 -16.63 -9.20 1.96
C ALA A 89 -17.14 -9.30 0.51
N ASP A 90 -18.24 -8.63 0.19
CA ASP A 90 -18.76 -8.55 -1.17
C ASP A 90 -17.86 -7.73 -2.10
N ILE A 91 -17.31 -6.59 -1.65
CA ILE A 91 -16.30 -5.83 -2.40
C ILE A 91 -15.07 -6.69 -2.69
N VAL A 92 -14.56 -7.41 -1.69
CA VAL A 92 -13.43 -8.34 -1.84
C VAL A 92 -13.75 -9.45 -2.84
N ARG A 93 -14.96 -10.03 -2.79
CA ARG A 93 -15.39 -11.05 -3.76
C ARG A 93 -15.43 -10.49 -5.18
N GLN A 94 -15.89 -9.25 -5.38
CA GLN A 94 -15.90 -8.62 -6.69
C GLN A 94 -14.47 -8.33 -7.20
N GLY A 95 -13.59 -7.85 -6.32
CA GLY A 95 -12.17 -7.61 -6.65
C GLY A 95 -11.44 -8.86 -7.11
N ARG A 96 -11.66 -10.01 -6.45
CA ARG A 96 -11.07 -11.32 -6.85
C ARG A 96 -11.49 -11.75 -8.26
N ASN A 97 -12.68 -11.34 -8.68
CA ASN A 97 -13.27 -11.68 -9.98
C ASN A 97 -13.02 -10.61 -11.05
N ALA A 98 -12.33 -9.52 -10.71
CA ALA A 98 -11.97 -8.48 -11.66
C ALA A 98 -11.10 -9.08 -12.76
N LYS A 99 -11.49 -8.86 -14.02
CA LYS A 99 -10.72 -9.31 -15.18
C LYS A 99 -9.55 -8.36 -15.42
N SER A 100 -8.46 -8.58 -14.71
CA SER A 100 -7.20 -7.88 -14.95
C SER A 100 -6.36 -8.64 -16.00
N ALA A 101 -5.55 -7.93 -16.79
CA ALA A 101 -4.53 -8.55 -17.65
C ALA A 101 -3.44 -9.14 -16.74
N VAL A 102 -3.62 -10.38 -16.29
CA VAL A 102 -2.66 -11.04 -15.40
C VAL A 102 -1.40 -11.43 -16.20
N PRO A 103 -0.19 -11.09 -15.72
CA PRO A 103 1.05 -11.54 -16.35
C PRO A 103 1.10 -13.08 -16.42
N LYS A 104 1.48 -13.64 -17.58
CA LYS A 104 1.51 -15.10 -17.83
C LYS A 104 2.39 -15.90 -16.85
N SER A 105 3.32 -15.25 -16.13
CA SER A 105 4.26 -15.86 -15.19
C SER A 105 3.90 -15.70 -13.72
N ALA A 106 2.90 -14.89 -13.39
CA ALA A 106 2.55 -14.58 -12.01
C ALA A 106 1.60 -15.62 -11.42
N ASN A 107 1.68 -15.84 -10.09
CA ASN A 107 0.67 -16.61 -9.38
C ASN A 107 -0.67 -15.87 -9.47
N VAL A 108 -1.52 -16.30 -10.41
CA VAL A 108 -2.79 -15.66 -10.76
C VAL A 108 -3.68 -15.47 -9.52
N ASN A 109 -3.60 -16.40 -8.56
CA ASN A 109 -4.38 -16.31 -7.33
C ASN A 109 -3.87 -15.17 -6.44
N GLU A 110 -2.56 -15.04 -6.23
CA GLU A 110 -1.97 -13.95 -5.42
C GLU A 110 -2.36 -12.58 -5.98
N TYR A 111 -2.30 -12.40 -7.30
CA TYR A 111 -2.72 -11.15 -7.94
C TYR A 111 -4.20 -10.85 -7.73
N ARG A 112 -5.09 -11.84 -7.87
CA ARG A 112 -6.53 -11.66 -7.62
C ARG A 112 -6.82 -11.28 -6.17
N GLN A 113 -6.09 -11.85 -5.21
CA GLN A 113 -6.23 -11.50 -3.80
C GLN A 113 -5.69 -10.09 -3.52
N ALA A 114 -4.54 -9.72 -4.11
CA ALA A 114 -4.00 -8.36 -4.01
C ALA A 114 -4.98 -7.31 -4.55
N THR A 115 -5.48 -7.49 -5.78
CA THR A 115 -6.50 -6.61 -6.37
C THR A 115 -7.77 -6.54 -5.52
N ALA A 116 -8.13 -7.60 -4.81
CA ALA A 116 -9.27 -7.58 -3.91
C ALA A 116 -9.02 -6.78 -2.62
N LEU A 117 -7.81 -6.85 -2.07
CA LEU A 117 -7.41 -6.01 -0.94
C LEU A 117 -7.38 -4.54 -1.35
N GLU A 118 -6.76 -4.23 -2.49
CA GLU A 118 -6.75 -2.88 -3.06
C GLU A 118 -8.18 -2.38 -3.27
N ALA A 119 -9.07 -3.17 -3.87
CA ALA A 119 -10.46 -2.78 -4.06
C ALA A 119 -11.19 -2.46 -2.74
N LEU A 120 -10.92 -3.22 -1.67
CA LEU A 120 -11.46 -2.96 -0.34
C LEU A 120 -10.98 -1.60 0.20
N PHE A 121 -9.67 -1.33 0.18
CA PHE A 121 -9.12 -0.06 0.67
C PHE A 121 -9.61 1.14 -0.15
N GLY A 122 -9.75 0.97 -1.48
CA GLY A 122 -10.30 2.00 -2.36
C GLY A 122 -11.78 2.27 -2.09
N TYR A 123 -12.57 1.23 -1.86
CA TYR A 123 -13.97 1.37 -1.46
C TYR A 123 -14.12 2.13 -0.15
N LEU A 124 -13.36 1.76 0.89
CA LEU A 124 -13.42 2.43 2.19
C LEU A 124 -13.04 3.90 2.08
N TYR A 125 -12.01 4.21 1.28
CA TYR A 125 -11.55 5.57 1.04
C TYR A 125 -12.60 6.44 0.34
N LEU A 126 -13.17 5.93 -0.75
CA LEU A 126 -14.20 6.66 -1.49
C LEU A 126 -15.53 6.74 -0.72
N SER A 127 -15.73 5.89 0.29
CA SER A 127 -16.92 5.86 1.15
C SER A 127 -16.80 6.68 2.43
N GLY A 128 -15.74 7.45 2.63
CA GLY A 128 -15.60 8.26 3.85
C GLY A 128 -15.13 7.49 5.09
N ARG A 129 -14.79 6.20 4.98
CA ARG A 129 -14.60 5.29 6.13
C ARG A 129 -13.16 5.26 6.64
N GLY A 130 -12.60 6.42 6.96
CA GLY A 130 -11.21 6.57 7.41
C GLY A 130 -10.87 5.77 8.68
N ASP A 131 -11.79 5.70 9.64
CA ASP A 131 -11.60 4.93 10.87
C ASP A 131 -11.44 3.44 10.61
N ARG A 132 -12.24 2.92 9.68
CA ARG A 132 -12.18 1.51 9.26
C ARG A 132 -10.89 1.19 8.51
N ILE A 133 -10.37 2.13 7.71
CA ILE A 133 -9.04 1.98 7.08
C ILE A 133 -7.96 1.84 8.15
N ARG A 134 -7.99 2.68 9.19
CA ARG A 134 -7.01 2.62 10.29
C ARG A 134 -7.06 1.27 11.02
N GLU A 135 -8.26 0.78 11.33
CA GLU A 135 -8.47 -0.51 11.98
C GLU A 135 -7.91 -1.67 11.14
N LEU A 136 -8.25 -1.74 9.85
CA LEU A 136 -7.75 -2.80 8.98
C LEU A 136 -6.22 -2.69 8.77
N ALA A 137 -5.69 -1.48 8.62
CA ALA A 137 -4.25 -1.25 8.49
C ALA A 137 -3.49 -1.70 9.73
N GLU A 138 -4.03 -1.46 10.94
CA GLU A 138 -3.43 -1.93 12.20
C GLU A 138 -3.32 -3.46 12.24
N ILE A 139 -4.39 -4.17 11.85
CA ILE A 139 -4.36 -5.64 11.73
C ILE A 139 -3.33 -6.10 10.69
N VAL A 140 -3.17 -5.36 9.59
CA VAL A 140 -2.20 -5.70 8.54
C VAL A 140 -0.76 -5.61 9.04
N VAL A 141 -0.43 -4.57 9.81
CA VAL A 141 0.96 -4.32 10.27
C VAL A 141 1.37 -5.13 11.49
N GLN A 142 0.42 -5.71 12.23
CA GLN A 142 0.65 -6.68 13.32
C GLN A 142 1.06 -8.06 12.79
N VAL A 143 2.12 -8.12 11.98
CA VAL A 143 2.62 -9.37 11.39
C VAL A 143 3.38 -10.21 12.43
N PRO A 144 3.01 -11.49 12.66
CA PRO A 144 3.77 -12.38 13.52
C PRO A 144 5.23 -12.50 13.08
N GLU A 145 6.19 -12.56 14.01
CA GLU A 145 7.62 -12.59 13.71
C GLU A 145 8.02 -13.72 12.74
N GLU A 146 7.30 -14.84 12.77
CA GLU A 146 7.52 -16.03 11.95
C GLU A 146 7.28 -15.80 10.44
N GLU A 147 6.47 -14.81 10.06
CA GLU A 147 6.21 -14.45 8.65
C GLU A 147 7.24 -13.46 8.08
N GLN A 148 8.16 -12.96 8.92
CA GLN A 148 9.17 -11.95 8.55
C GLN A 148 10.42 -12.52 7.85
N ALA A 149 10.34 -13.76 7.32
CA ALA A 149 11.44 -14.38 6.59
C ALA A 149 11.99 -13.41 5.53
N PRO A 150 13.33 -13.28 5.41
CA PRO A 150 13.93 -12.26 4.59
C PRO A 150 13.54 -12.46 3.12
N ALA A 151 12.97 -11.42 2.50
CA ALA A 151 13.10 -11.25 1.06
C ALA A 151 14.61 -11.29 0.75
N GLN A 152 14.98 -12.28 -0.07
CA GLN A 152 16.28 -12.60 -0.65
C GLN A 152 17.44 -11.67 -0.26
N THR A 153 18.45 -12.26 0.38
CA THR A 153 19.77 -11.67 0.60
C THR A 153 20.37 -11.24 -0.74
N ASP A 154 20.45 -9.94 -0.99
CA ASP A 154 21.41 -9.39 -1.94
C ASP A 154 22.64 -8.90 -1.16
N GLN A 155 23.81 -9.27 -1.67
CA GLN A 155 25.11 -9.14 -1.01
C GLN A 155 25.41 -7.68 -0.59
N PRO A 156 26.19 -7.46 0.48
CA PRO A 156 26.66 -6.12 0.79
C PRO A 156 27.47 -5.57 -0.39
N GLY A 157 27.08 -4.39 -0.86
CA GLY A 157 27.79 -3.63 -1.88
C GLY A 157 29.27 -3.50 -1.50
N LYS A 158 30.12 -3.73 -2.52
CA LYS A 158 31.59 -3.57 -2.51
C LYS A 158 32.07 -2.44 -1.59
N PRO A 159 33.19 -2.61 -0.87
CA PRO A 159 33.80 -1.52 -0.13
C PRO A 159 34.20 -0.39 -1.08
N GLU A 160 33.85 0.83 -0.67
CA GLU A 160 34.20 2.10 -1.27
C GLU A 160 35.73 2.18 -1.45
N ALA A 161 36.18 2.41 -2.68
CA ALA A 161 37.60 2.47 -2.99
C ALA A 161 38.25 3.64 -2.25
N LEU A 162 39.24 3.34 -1.40
CA LEU A 162 40.10 4.32 -0.75
C LEU A 162 40.72 5.24 -1.80
N ALA A 163 40.58 6.56 -1.62
CA ALA A 163 41.22 7.57 -2.47
C ALA A 163 42.75 7.36 -2.53
N PRO A 164 43.40 7.60 -3.68
CA PRO A 164 44.84 7.41 -3.79
C PRO A 164 45.59 8.47 -2.96
N ALA A 165 46.62 7.99 -2.24
CA ALA A 165 47.49 8.78 -1.39
C ALA A 165 48.18 9.94 -2.13
N GLU A 166 48.28 11.08 -1.43
CA GLU A 166 49.04 12.25 -1.84
C GLU A 166 50.50 11.90 -2.15
N ARG A 167 51.02 12.42 -3.26
CA ARG A 167 52.45 12.32 -3.62
C ARG A 167 53.26 13.25 -2.71
N PRO A 168 54.45 12.85 -2.21
CA PRO A 168 55.29 13.75 -1.46
C PRO A 168 55.93 14.80 -2.38
N GLU A 169 56.00 16.02 -1.85
CA GLU A 169 56.62 17.19 -2.47
C GLU A 169 58.06 16.95 -2.89
N LYS A 170 58.42 17.47 -4.08
CA LYS A 170 59.80 17.64 -4.48
C LYS A 170 60.49 18.61 -3.53
N ARG A 171 61.48 18.13 -2.77
CA ARG A 171 62.54 19.01 -2.24
C ARG A 171 63.70 19.06 -3.23
N SER A 172 64.25 20.26 -3.27
CA SER A 172 65.29 20.83 -4.14
C SER A 172 66.48 19.93 -4.45
#